data_AF-A0A3S1K7F7-F1
#
_entry.id   AF-A0A3S1K7F7-F1
#
_cell.length_a   1.000
_cell.length_b   1.000
_cell.length_c   1.000
_cell.angle_alpha   90.00
_cell.angle_beta   90.00
_cell.angle_gamma   90.00
#
_symmetry.space_group_name_H-M   'P 1'
#
loop_
_entity.id
_entity.type
_entity.pdbx_description
1 polymer ?
#
loop_
_entity_poly.entity_id
_entity_poly.type
_entity_poly.pdbx_seq_one_letter_code
_entity_poly.pdbx_strand_id
1 'polypeptide(L)'
;MAEAIREAYSDIFLIKENPGTGDKTAINGKFKSYHNASDNTASLMTKTFLSLAELADFKGSTQIKSSVVNHKEPEKASFESPPLPTNGTPKDLSLNYNIQVHLPATKDVEVYNAIFKSIKEHLIDH
;
A
#
# COMPACT_ATOMS: atom_id res chain seq x y z
N MET A 1 4.04 -20.21 10.31
CA MET A 1 4.14 -18.74 10.51
C MET A 1 5.19 -18.12 9.57
N ALA A 2 6.43 -18.63 9.56
CA ALA A 2 7.48 -18.14 8.64
C ALA A 2 7.09 -18.19 7.16
N GLU A 3 6.45 -19.28 6.71
CA GLU A 3 5.98 -19.44 5.34
C GLU A 3 4.92 -18.39 4.95
N ALA A 4 3.91 -18.18 5.80
CA ALA A 4 2.88 -17.16 5.59
C ALA A 4 3.46 -15.74 5.54
N ILE A 5 4.52 -15.45 6.31
CA ILE A 5 5.23 -14.16 6.25
C ILE A 5 6.02 -14.03 4.95
N ARG A 6 6.70 -15.10 4.50
CA ARG A 6 7.39 -15.11 3.20
C ARG A 6 6.43 -14.91 2.04
N GLU A 7 5.24 -15.48 2.10
CA GLU A 7 4.22 -15.31 1.07
C GLU A 7 3.64 -13.89 1.07
N ALA A 8 3.15 -13.43 2.23
CA ALA A 8 2.50 -12.12 2.37
C ALA A 8 3.46 -10.93 2.13
N TYR A 9 4.76 -11.11 2.40
CA TYR A 9 5.79 -10.09 2.21
C TYR A 9 6.84 -10.51 1.18
N SER A 10 6.46 -11.33 0.20
CA SER A 10 7.36 -11.84 -0.86
C SER A 10 8.19 -10.73 -1.51
N ASP A 11 7.61 -9.56 -1.73
CA ASP A 11 8.26 -8.35 -2.23
C ASP A 11 9.47 -7.86 -1.41
N ILE A 12 9.48 -8.10 -0.10
CA ILE A 12 10.60 -7.76 0.79
C ILE A 12 11.72 -8.79 0.65
N PHE A 13 11.36 -10.08 0.53
CA PHE A 13 12.31 -11.16 0.35
C PHE A 13 12.98 -11.15 -1.03
N LEU A 14 12.36 -10.50 -2.04
CA LEU A 14 13.00 -10.21 -3.34
C LEU A 14 14.17 -9.22 -3.22
N ILE A 15 14.14 -8.31 -2.25
CA ILE A 15 15.21 -7.34 -2.03
C ILE A 15 16.37 -8.02 -1.28
N LYS A 16 16.04 -8.88 -0.31
CA LYS A 16 17.03 -9.62 0.47
C LYS A 16 16.43 -10.92 0.98
N GLU A 17 17.15 -12.02 0.77
CA GLU A 17 16.71 -13.36 1.12
C GLU A 17 16.49 -13.57 2.64
N ASN A 18 17.28 -12.86 3.46
CA ASN A 18 17.13 -12.86 4.91
C ASN A 18 17.16 -11.43 5.46
N PRO A 19 16.00 -10.72 5.44
CA PRO A 19 15.90 -9.36 5.95
C PRO A 19 16.01 -9.36 7.47
N GLY A 20 16.97 -8.60 8.00
CA GLY A 20 17.20 -8.46 9.43
C GLY A 20 17.01 -7.03 9.93
N THR A 21 17.34 -6.79 11.19
CA THR A 21 17.25 -5.46 11.84
C THR A 21 18.10 -4.40 11.13
N GLY A 22 19.18 -4.81 10.46
CA GLY A 22 20.05 -3.94 9.66
C GLY A 22 19.41 -3.42 8.37
N ASP A 23 18.35 -4.07 7.87
CA ASP A 23 17.70 -3.71 6.60
C ASP A 23 16.46 -2.82 6.80
N LYS A 24 16.23 -2.35 8.02
CA LYS A 24 15.08 -1.55 8.41
C LYS A 24 14.82 -0.36 7.47
N THR A 25 15.86 0.33 7.02
CA THR A 25 15.73 1.49 6.12
C THR A 25 15.27 1.07 4.71
N ALA A 26 15.79 -0.03 4.19
CA ALA A 26 15.39 -0.55 2.88
C ALA A 26 13.94 -1.06 2.91
N ILE A 27 13.57 -1.78 3.97
CA ILE A 27 12.21 -2.27 4.20
C ILE A 27 11.22 -1.10 4.34
N ASN A 28 11.58 -0.07 5.10
CA ASN A 28 10.77 1.14 5.24
C ASN A 28 10.57 1.84 3.90
N GLY A 29 11.65 2.02 3.13
CA GLY A 29 11.58 2.61 1.79
C GLY A 29 10.66 1.82 0.86
N LYS A 30 10.72 0.48 0.90
CA LYS A 30 9.82 -0.39 0.15
C LYS A 30 8.37 -0.17 0.56
N PHE A 31 8.05 -0.14 1.86
CA PHE A 31 6.69 0.12 2.34
C PHE A 31 6.17 1.51 1.94
N LYS A 32 7.01 2.54 1.99
CA LYS A 32 6.65 3.88 1.50
C LYS A 32 6.31 3.85 0.01
N SER A 33 7.15 3.23 -0.81
CA SER A 33 6.96 3.18 -2.27
C SER A 33 5.76 2.33 -2.69
N TYR A 34 5.54 1.20 -2.02
CA TYR A 34 4.58 0.19 -2.46
C TYR A 34 3.17 0.46 -1.95
N HIS A 35 3.04 0.99 -0.73
CA HIS A 35 1.74 1.31 -0.13
C HIS A 35 1.42 2.81 -0.11
N ASN A 36 2.28 3.64 -0.72
CA ASN A 36 2.18 5.11 -0.66
C ASN A 36 1.99 5.62 0.78
N ALA A 37 2.67 4.97 1.73
CA ALA A 37 2.48 5.21 3.15
C ALA A 37 3.29 6.43 3.62
N SER A 38 2.75 7.18 4.58
CA SER A 38 3.48 8.24 5.28
C SER A 38 4.66 7.67 6.08
N ASP A 39 5.64 8.51 6.42
CA ASP A 39 6.84 8.10 7.16
C ASP A 39 6.52 7.35 8.45
N ASN A 40 5.53 7.84 9.19
CA ASN A 40 5.11 7.23 10.44
C ASN A 40 4.47 5.85 10.19
N THR A 41 3.55 5.74 9.22
CA THR A 41 2.88 4.49 8.88
C THR A 41 3.86 3.45 8.36
N ALA A 42 4.79 3.83 7.48
CA ALA A 42 5.83 2.93 6.98
C ALA A 42 6.78 2.48 8.10
N SER A 43 7.09 3.36 9.06
CA SER A 43 7.89 3.02 10.26
C SER A 43 7.18 1.98 11.12
N LEU A 44 5.87 2.14 11.34
CA LEU A 44 5.05 1.17 12.07
C LEU A 44 4.98 -0.18 11.33
N MET A 45 4.70 -0.18 10.02
CA MET A 45 4.70 -1.39 9.18
C MET A 45 6.03 -2.14 9.28
N THR A 46 7.15 -1.40 9.21
CA THR A 46 8.49 -1.97 9.34
C THR A 46 8.71 -2.63 10.70
N LYS A 47 8.30 -1.98 11.79
CA LYS A 47 8.40 -2.54 13.14
C LYS A 47 7.57 -3.82 13.26
N THR A 48 6.32 -3.80 12.79
CA THR A 48 5.44 -4.97 12.81
C THR A 48 6.05 -6.14 12.04
N PHE A 49 6.55 -5.88 10.82
CA PHE A 49 7.22 -6.92 10.03
C PHE A 49 8.42 -7.53 10.75
N LEU A 50 9.32 -6.70 11.30
CA LEU A 50 10.51 -7.20 12.01
C LEU A 50 10.13 -8.00 13.26
N SER A 51 9.15 -7.55 14.04
CA SER A 51 8.67 -8.31 15.20
C SER A 51 8.01 -9.64 14.81
N LEU A 52 7.25 -9.67 13.71
CA LEU A 52 6.68 -10.92 13.19
C LEU A 52 7.79 -11.85 12.67
N ALA A 53 8.82 -11.31 12.03
CA ALA A 53 9.96 -12.07 11.54
C ALA A 53 10.80 -12.63 12.69
N GLU A 54 11.02 -11.89 13.78
CA GLU A 54 11.71 -12.37 14.98
C GLU A 54 10.98 -13.55 15.65
N LEU A 55 9.65 -13.55 15.61
CA LEU A 55 8.83 -14.64 16.14
C LEU A 55 8.71 -15.84 15.19
N ALA A 56 9.13 -15.68 13.93
CA ALA A 56 8.97 -16.68 12.91
C ALA A 56 10.22 -17.55 12.76
N ASP A 57 10.05 -18.87 12.86
CA ASP A 57 11.15 -19.81 12.66
C ASP A 57 11.46 -19.99 11.16
N PHE A 58 12.43 -19.23 10.66
CA PHE A 58 12.92 -19.35 9.29
C PHE A 58 14.00 -20.44 9.13
N LYS A 59 14.38 -21.15 10.20
CA LYS A 59 15.52 -22.09 10.22
C LYS A 59 15.22 -23.46 9.59
N GLY A 60 14.03 -23.63 8.98
CA GLY A 60 13.51 -24.93 8.52
C GLY A 60 13.14 -25.06 7.04
N SER A 61 13.52 -24.14 6.13
CA SER A 61 13.16 -24.31 4.70
C SER A 61 14.19 -25.12 3.91
N THR A 62 14.15 -26.45 4.07
CA THR A 62 14.63 -27.37 3.04
C THR A 62 13.76 -27.18 1.79
N GLN A 63 14.42 -26.99 0.65
CA GLN A 63 13.83 -26.92 -0.70
C GLN A 63 12.75 -28.00 -0.92
N ILE A 64 11.49 -27.64 -1.21
CA ILE A 64 10.61 -28.46 -2.06
C ILE A 64 9.65 -27.56 -2.88
N LYS A 65 9.95 -27.52 -4.19
CA LYS A 65 9.06 -27.42 -5.38
C LYS A 65 8.19 -26.17 -5.57
N SER A 66 8.56 -25.46 -6.63
CA SER A 66 7.70 -24.65 -7.49
C SER A 66 6.41 -25.43 -7.84
N SER A 67 5.31 -25.11 -7.17
CA SER A 67 3.98 -25.29 -7.74
C SER A 67 3.62 -23.97 -8.41
N VAL A 68 3.61 -24.00 -9.75
CA VAL A 68 2.94 -22.99 -10.56
C VAL A 68 1.46 -23.03 -10.17
N VAL A 69 1.05 -22.16 -9.25
CA VAL A 69 -0.37 -21.89 -9.03
C VAL A 69 -0.78 -20.90 -10.10
N ASN A 70 -1.42 -21.45 -11.13
CA ASN A 70 -2.13 -20.71 -12.15
C ASN A 70 -3.06 -19.70 -11.46
N HIS A 71 -2.84 -18.41 -11.73
CA HIS A 71 -3.66 -17.32 -11.25
C HIS A 71 -5.04 -17.44 -11.91
N LYS A 72 -5.97 -18.12 -11.25
CA LYS A 72 -7.38 -18.03 -11.59
C LYS A 72 -7.92 -16.84 -10.81
N GLU A 73 -8.14 -15.76 -11.55
CA GLU A 73 -8.87 -14.57 -11.15
C GLU A 73 -10.13 -15.00 -10.36
N PRO A 74 -10.28 -14.58 -9.09
CA PRO A 74 -11.51 -14.85 -8.37
C PRO A 74 -12.61 -13.93 -8.91
N GLU A 75 -13.47 -14.55 -9.71
CA GLU A 75 -14.81 -14.08 -10.03
C GLU A 75 -15.52 -13.58 -8.77
N LYS A 76 -16.20 -12.44 -8.89
CA LYS A 76 -16.95 -11.76 -7.82
C LYS A 76 -18.00 -12.70 -7.21
N ALA A 77 -17.67 -13.35 -6.10
CA ALA A 77 -18.66 -13.97 -5.24
C ALA A 77 -19.19 -12.92 -4.24
N SER A 78 -20.45 -12.52 -4.46
CA SER A 78 -21.23 -11.70 -3.53
C SER A 78 -21.46 -12.48 -2.23
N PHE A 79 -20.80 -12.07 -1.16
CA PHE A 79 -21.14 -12.52 0.20
C PHE A 79 -22.15 -11.55 0.81
N GLU A 80 -23.42 -11.97 0.85
CA GLU A 80 -24.41 -11.34 1.72
C GLU A 80 -24.01 -11.56 3.19
N SER A 81 -23.72 -10.48 3.89
CA SER A 81 -23.45 -10.47 5.34
C SER A 81 -24.72 -10.05 6.10
N PRO A 82 -24.99 -10.60 7.29
CA PRO A 82 -26.19 -10.27 8.06
C PRO A 82 -26.20 -8.79 8.50
N PRO A 83 -27.37 -8.15 8.63
CA PRO A 83 -27.47 -6.72 8.86
C PRO A 83 -27.03 -6.37 10.28
N LEU A 84 -25.97 -5.57 10.37
CA LEU A 84 -25.56 -4.86 11.60
C LEU A 84 -26.55 -3.71 11.84
N PRO A 85 -26.93 -3.43 13.11
CA PRO A 85 -27.86 -2.35 13.42
C PRO A 85 -27.28 -1.00 12.98
N THR A 86 -28.02 -0.34 12.10
CA THR A 86 -27.73 1.00 11.60
C THR A 86 -27.83 1.99 12.76
N ASN A 87 -26.73 2.65 13.09
CA ASN A 87 -26.77 3.84 13.94
C ASN A 87 -25.86 4.90 13.32
N GLY A 88 -26.49 5.77 12.52
CA GLY A 88 -26.07 7.15 12.34
C GLY A 88 -25.04 7.42 11.23
N THR A 89 -25.51 8.20 10.25
CA THR A 89 -24.79 8.93 9.19
C THR A 89 -24.43 8.14 7.91
N PRO A 90 -24.79 8.67 6.72
CA PRO A 90 -24.41 8.05 5.46
C PRO A 90 -22.88 8.02 5.36
N LYS A 91 -22.35 6.84 5.09
CA LYS A 91 -20.95 6.60 4.80
C LYS A 91 -20.62 7.27 3.47
N ASP A 92 -20.33 8.56 3.49
CA ASP A 92 -19.71 9.24 2.37
C ASP A 92 -18.41 8.50 2.05
N LEU A 93 -18.32 8.01 0.82
CA LEU A 93 -17.16 7.32 0.29
C LEU A 93 -16.00 8.33 0.24
N SER A 94 -15.20 8.41 1.31
CA SER A 94 -14.07 9.35 1.39
C SER A 94 -12.95 8.89 0.44
N LEU A 95 -12.98 9.41 -0.78
CA LEU A 95 -12.05 9.06 -1.84
C LEU A 95 -10.84 10.01 -1.76
N ASN A 96 -9.74 9.49 -1.23
CA ASN A 96 -8.52 10.27 -1.03
C ASN A 96 -7.65 10.18 -2.29
N TYR A 97 -7.65 11.22 -3.12
CA TYR A 97 -6.83 11.32 -4.32
C TYR A 97 -5.57 12.16 -4.09
N ASN A 98 -4.42 11.67 -4.55
CA ASN A 98 -3.18 12.45 -4.63
C ASN A 98 -2.94 12.85 -6.09
N ILE A 99 -3.02 14.15 -6.39
CA ILE A 99 -2.89 14.67 -7.76
C ILE A 99 -1.65 15.57 -7.80
N GLN A 100 -0.76 15.34 -8.77
CA GLN A 100 0.44 16.12 -8.98
C GLN A 100 0.34 16.83 -10.33
N VAL A 101 0.46 18.16 -10.31
CA VAL A 101 0.40 19.00 -11.52
C VAL A 101 1.76 19.63 -11.75
N HIS A 102 2.39 19.31 -12.88
CA HIS A 102 3.59 20.00 -13.31
C HIS A 102 3.22 21.32 -13.95
N LEU A 103 3.61 22.43 -13.31
CA LEU A 103 3.45 23.76 -13.87
C LEU A 103 4.31 23.89 -15.13
N PRO A 104 3.77 24.47 -16.22
CA PRO A 104 4.57 24.70 -17.42
C PRO A 104 5.65 25.74 -17.12
N ALA A 105 6.77 25.69 -17.85
CA ALA A 105 7.91 26.60 -17.68
C ALA A 105 7.64 28.03 -18.23
N THR A 106 6.43 28.54 -18.04
CA THR A 106 6.01 29.87 -18.49
C THR A 106 5.94 30.80 -17.27
N LYS A 107 6.20 32.09 -17.48
CA LYS A 107 6.01 33.14 -16.47
C LYS A 107 4.68 33.86 -16.62
N ASP A 108 3.80 33.33 -17.46
CA ASP A 108 2.53 33.96 -17.78
C ASP A 108 1.55 33.76 -16.62
N VAL A 109 1.18 34.88 -16.00
CA VAL A 109 0.26 34.93 -14.87
C VAL A 109 -1.14 34.46 -15.28
N GLU A 110 -1.55 34.67 -16.54
CA GLU A 110 -2.86 34.25 -17.02
C GLU A 110 -2.96 32.73 -17.15
N VAL A 111 -1.89 32.07 -17.63
CA VAL A 111 -1.82 30.60 -17.73
C VAL A 111 -1.85 29.97 -16.34
N TYR A 112 -1.12 30.52 -15.38
CA TYR A 112 -1.16 30.07 -13.98
C TYR A 112 -2.59 30.16 -13.42
N ASN A 113 -3.23 31.33 -13.56
CA ASN A 113 -4.58 31.56 -13.05
C ASN A 113 -5.63 30.65 -13.70
N ALA A 114 -5.51 30.37 -14.99
CA ALA A 114 -6.41 29.45 -15.70
C ALA A 114 -6.34 28.03 -15.13
N ILE A 115 -5.14 27.51 -14.84
CA ILE A 115 -4.96 26.15 -14.29
C ILE A 115 -5.63 26.04 -12.91
N PHE A 116 -5.37 26.97 -11.99
CA PHE A 116 -5.94 26.92 -10.65
C PHE A 116 -7.44 27.17 -10.63
N LYS A 117 -7.94 28.05 -11.51
CA LYS A 117 -9.39 28.26 -11.68
C LYS A 117 -10.08 26.97 -12.11
N SER A 118 -9.54 26.28 -13.13
CA SER A 118 -10.09 25.01 -13.61
C SER A 118 -10.06 23.92 -12.53
N ILE A 119 -8.97 23.82 -11.75
CA ILE A 119 -8.87 22.85 -10.65
C ILE A 119 -9.92 23.11 -9.58
N LYS A 120 -10.08 24.37 -9.15
CA LYS A 120 -11.09 24.72 -8.14
C LYS A 120 -12.49 24.33 -8.61
N GLU A 121 -12.84 24.71 -9.84
CA GLU A 121 -14.17 24.47 -10.41
C GLU A 121 -14.49 22.99 -10.57
N HIS A 122 -13.51 22.14 -10.92
CA HIS A 122 -13.77 20.73 -11.24
C HIS A 122 -13.46 19.76 -10.09
N LEU A 123 -12.72 20.17 -9.06
CA LEU A 123 -12.37 19.29 -7.93
C LEU A 123 -13.01 19.70 -6.60
N ILE A 124 -13.38 20.97 -6.42
CA ILE A 124 -13.82 21.50 -5.12
C ILE A 124 -15.30 21.90 -5.10
N ASP A 125 -15.78 22.57 -6.16
CA ASP A 125 -17.14 23.11 -6.23
C ASP A 125 -18.19 22.12 -6.79
N HIS A 126 -17.98 20.81 -6.59
CA HIS A 126 -18.83 19.77 -7.18
C HIS A 126 -19.46 18.82 -6.16
#